data_AF-A0A536N819-F1
#
_entry.id   AF-A0A536N819-F1
#
_cell.length_a   1.000
_cell.length_b   1.000
_cell.length_c   1.000
_cell.angle_alpha   90.00
_cell.angle_beta   90.00
_cell.angle_gamma   90.00
#
_symmetry.space_group_name_H-M   'P 1'
#
loop_
_entity.id
_entity.type
_entity.pdbx_description
1 polymer ?
#
loop_
_entity_poly.entity_id
_entity_poly.type
_entity_poly.pdbx_seq_one_letter_code
_entity_poly.pdbx_strand_id
1 'polypeptide(L)'
;MAPGRARVAASILDADFANLGNAVRRCERSGADRIHLDVMDGHFVPNLTFGARTIKSLRRVTRLPFDAHLMISEPGRYVDEYIDAGCDSITIHVEVEEPISPTLGKIRRAGRAAGLSLRPATPLSALEPYQELLDIVMVMTVEPGFGGQKFMKDVARAKLLPARDLLRHKAVGGEVHVDGGVNRETAEFAGGQGVDVLVVGSALWIKGHDMGREIRLIKALADEGYQYELNAGVPPIPRDKWVSFARLPKTFAKRFMDEIEAGGIPVLMLRGNGQINPDGVRDYEVMVPASAEALTAERHADARDRYLQDAEDWRRALRAAG
;
A
#
# COMPACT_ATOMS: atom_id res chain seq x y z
N MET A 1 -17.29 -2.20 11.48
CA MET A 1 -16.74 -0.90 11.02
C MET A 1 -16.73 -0.94 9.51
N ALA A 2 -17.13 0.15 8.85
CA ALA A 2 -16.95 0.27 7.41
C ALA A 2 -15.45 0.12 7.08
N PRO A 3 -15.08 -0.45 5.93
CA PRO A 3 -13.67 -0.50 5.52
C PRO A 3 -13.12 0.93 5.48
N GLY A 4 -11.99 1.15 6.14
CA GLY A 4 -11.32 2.44 6.23
C GLY A 4 -10.15 2.58 5.27
N ARG A 5 -9.35 3.65 5.42
CA ARG A 5 -8.16 3.86 4.60
C ARG A 5 -6.93 3.18 5.21
N ALA A 6 -6.78 3.27 6.52
CA ALA A 6 -5.62 2.76 7.23
C ALA A 6 -5.53 1.22 7.14
N ARG A 7 -4.32 0.70 6.97
CA ARG A 7 -3.99 -0.72 7.02
C ARG A 7 -3.04 -1.00 8.18
N VAL A 8 -3.15 -2.19 8.76
CA VAL A 8 -2.20 -2.69 9.78
C VAL A 8 -1.38 -3.82 9.18
N ALA A 9 -0.06 -3.63 9.17
CA ALA A 9 0.90 -4.68 8.92
C ALA A 9 1.36 -5.23 10.28
N ALA A 10 0.98 -6.48 10.58
CA ALA A 10 1.32 -7.10 11.85
C ALA A 10 2.78 -7.59 11.81
N SER A 11 3.67 -6.93 12.55
CA SER A 11 5.05 -7.40 12.71
C SER A 11 5.07 -8.64 13.59
N ILE A 12 5.74 -9.68 13.08
CA ILE A 12 5.94 -10.94 13.80
C ILE A 12 7.27 -10.97 14.58
N LEU A 13 8.00 -9.84 14.63
CA LEU A 13 9.25 -9.72 15.38
C LEU A 13 9.08 -10.01 16.87
N ASP A 14 7.93 -9.66 17.44
CA ASP A 14 7.60 -9.90 18.86
C ASP A 14 6.73 -11.16 19.06
N ALA A 15 6.56 -11.99 18.01
CA ALA A 15 5.79 -13.23 18.09
C ALA A 15 6.58 -14.37 18.77
N ASP A 16 5.92 -15.48 19.04
CA ASP A 16 6.60 -16.71 19.47
C ASP A 16 7.29 -17.39 18.28
N PHE A 17 8.63 -17.32 18.23
CA PHE A 17 9.44 -17.87 17.16
C PHE A 17 9.35 -19.40 17.06
N ALA A 18 9.06 -20.09 18.17
CA ALA A 18 8.84 -21.52 18.15
C ALA A 18 7.53 -21.91 17.44
N ASN A 19 6.62 -20.95 17.23
CA ASN A 19 5.29 -21.19 16.68
C ASN A 19 4.83 -20.13 15.66
N LEU A 20 5.76 -19.61 14.84
CA LEU A 20 5.48 -18.55 13.86
C LEU A 20 4.31 -18.88 12.91
N GLY A 21 4.14 -20.15 12.53
CA GLY A 21 3.02 -20.55 11.69
C GLY A 21 1.66 -20.27 12.34
N ASN A 22 1.52 -20.50 13.65
CA ASN A 22 0.29 -20.15 14.35
C ASN A 22 0.16 -18.65 14.59
N ALA A 23 1.28 -17.97 14.86
CA ALA A 23 1.33 -16.51 14.98
C ALA A 23 0.78 -15.82 13.73
N VAL A 24 1.25 -16.21 12.55
CA VAL A 24 0.78 -15.68 11.26
C VAL A 24 -0.71 -15.95 11.03
N ARG A 25 -1.19 -17.18 11.29
CA ARG A 25 -2.62 -17.49 11.19
C ARG A 25 -3.47 -16.68 12.17
N ARG A 26 -2.93 -16.38 13.36
CA ARG A 26 -3.61 -15.53 14.35
C ARG A 26 -3.76 -14.12 13.82
N CYS A 27 -2.71 -13.53 13.24
CA CYS A 27 -2.77 -12.20 12.61
C CYS A 27 -3.85 -12.13 11.53
N GLU A 28 -3.90 -13.13 10.62
CA GLU A 28 -4.92 -13.21 9.57
C GLU A 28 -6.34 -13.31 10.14
N ARG A 29 -6.59 -14.22 11.09
CA ARG A 29 -7.90 -14.34 11.74
C ARG A 29 -8.29 -13.09 12.54
N SER A 30 -7.32 -12.35 13.05
CA SER A 30 -7.52 -11.11 13.79
C SER A 30 -7.76 -9.89 12.88
N GLY A 31 -7.63 -10.05 11.56
CA GLY A 31 -7.94 -8.99 10.59
C GLY A 31 -6.76 -8.07 10.27
N ALA A 32 -5.53 -8.53 10.45
CA ALA A 32 -4.35 -7.84 9.90
C ALA A 32 -4.46 -7.76 8.37
N ASP A 33 -3.96 -6.67 7.80
CA ASP A 33 -3.98 -6.48 6.34
C ASP A 33 -2.72 -7.05 5.68
N ARG A 34 -1.61 -7.14 6.42
CA ARG A 34 -0.31 -7.68 5.97
C ARG A 34 0.42 -8.36 7.12
N ILE A 35 1.37 -9.23 6.77
CA ILE A 35 2.38 -9.74 7.70
C ILE A 35 3.67 -8.96 7.44
N HIS A 36 4.13 -8.21 8.43
CA HIS A 36 5.39 -7.48 8.37
C HIS A 36 6.54 -8.36 8.88
N LEU A 37 7.63 -8.39 8.11
CA LEU A 37 8.73 -9.33 8.27
C LEU A 37 10.04 -8.55 8.43
N ASP A 38 10.42 -8.32 9.68
CA ASP A 38 11.65 -7.64 10.07
C ASP A 38 12.86 -8.58 9.94
N VAL A 39 13.62 -8.41 8.86
CA VAL A 39 14.81 -9.21 8.54
C VAL A 39 16.05 -8.44 8.95
N MET A 40 16.86 -9.03 9.82
CA MET A 40 18.07 -8.41 10.37
C MET A 40 19.24 -9.40 10.27
N ASP A 41 20.45 -8.92 9.94
CA ASP A 41 21.63 -9.74 9.68
C ASP A 41 22.74 -9.63 10.73
N GLY A 42 22.51 -8.90 11.82
CA GLY A 42 23.50 -8.64 12.86
C GLY A 42 24.62 -7.67 12.47
N HIS A 43 24.63 -7.15 11.24
CA HIS A 43 25.64 -6.21 10.74
C HIS A 43 25.06 -4.81 10.54
N PHE A 44 23.98 -4.68 9.76
CA PHE A 44 23.33 -3.40 9.55
C PHE A 44 22.64 -2.88 10.83
N VAL A 45 22.07 -3.81 11.60
CA VAL A 45 21.56 -3.57 12.96
C VAL A 45 22.14 -4.60 13.91
N PRO A 46 22.32 -4.28 15.20
CA PRO A 46 22.94 -5.17 16.18
C PRO A 46 21.96 -6.25 16.69
N ASN A 47 21.20 -6.87 15.78
CA ASN A 47 20.28 -7.96 16.07
C ASN A 47 20.17 -8.88 14.85
N LEU A 48 19.82 -10.15 15.08
CA LEU A 48 19.70 -11.19 14.05
C LEU A 48 18.34 -11.87 14.19
N THR A 49 17.55 -11.91 13.12
CA THR A 49 16.18 -12.48 13.15
C THR A 49 16.09 -13.76 12.33
N PHE A 50 15.41 -13.72 11.19
CA PHE A 50 15.20 -14.85 10.29
C PHE A 50 15.41 -14.41 8.84
N GLY A 51 15.71 -15.37 7.96
CA GLY A 51 15.92 -15.11 6.54
C GLY A 51 14.80 -15.62 5.63
N ALA A 52 15.04 -15.52 4.32
CA ALA A 52 14.12 -15.90 3.26
C ALA A 52 13.55 -17.33 3.38
N ARG A 53 14.34 -18.31 3.88
CA ARG A 53 13.88 -19.69 4.07
C ARG A 53 12.71 -19.81 5.07
N THR A 54 12.75 -19.01 6.14
CA THR A 54 11.65 -18.97 7.12
C THR A 54 10.41 -18.36 6.47
N ILE A 55 10.57 -17.25 5.76
CA ILE A 55 9.46 -16.57 5.06
C ILE A 55 8.81 -17.51 4.04
N LYS A 56 9.62 -18.20 3.22
CA LYS A 56 9.13 -19.19 2.25
C LYS A 56 8.32 -20.30 2.91
N SER A 57 8.72 -20.73 4.11
CA SER A 57 8.00 -21.74 4.88
C SER A 57 6.68 -21.22 5.45
N LEU A 58 6.59 -19.92 5.75
CA LEU A 58 5.36 -19.24 6.19
C LEU A 58 4.42 -18.94 5.02
N ARG A 59 4.90 -18.85 3.79
CA ARG A 59 4.07 -18.46 2.63
C ARG A 59 2.84 -19.33 2.44
N ARG A 60 2.94 -20.63 2.73
CA ARG A 60 1.83 -21.62 2.67
C ARG A 60 0.80 -21.50 3.79
N VAL A 61 1.03 -20.63 4.77
CA VAL A 61 0.26 -20.56 6.02
C VAL A 61 -0.83 -19.48 5.98
N THR A 62 -0.70 -18.48 5.11
CA THR A 62 -1.63 -17.35 5.00
C THR A 62 -1.72 -16.83 3.56
N ARG A 63 -2.83 -16.17 3.23
CA ARG A 63 -3.00 -15.44 1.97
C ARG A 63 -2.72 -13.94 2.10
N LEU A 64 -2.46 -13.45 3.31
CA LEU A 64 -2.11 -12.05 3.52
C LEU A 64 -0.81 -11.69 2.80
N PRO A 65 -0.69 -10.48 2.24
CA PRO A 65 0.55 -10.01 1.66
C PRO A 65 1.70 -10.04 2.66
N PHE A 66 2.88 -10.42 2.18
CA PHE A 66 4.13 -10.39 2.94
C PHE A 66 4.88 -9.09 2.65
N ASP A 67 5.16 -8.35 3.71
CA ASP A 67 5.82 -7.05 3.69
C ASP A 67 7.18 -7.18 4.34
N ALA A 68 8.22 -7.36 3.52
CA ALA A 68 9.57 -7.60 4.01
C ALA A 68 10.34 -6.30 4.20
N HIS A 69 10.85 -6.09 5.41
CA HIS A 69 11.72 -5.00 5.77
C HIS A 69 13.14 -5.54 5.97
N LEU A 70 14.02 -5.27 5.01
CA LEU A 70 15.40 -5.76 5.02
C LEU A 70 16.31 -4.73 5.71
N MET A 71 16.55 -4.95 7.00
CA MET A 71 17.57 -4.29 7.81
C MET A 71 18.88 -5.07 7.71
N ILE A 72 19.43 -5.18 6.50
CA ILE A 72 20.63 -5.96 6.19
C ILE A 72 21.64 -5.14 5.37
N SER A 73 22.92 -5.48 5.44
CA SER A 73 24.01 -4.70 4.84
C SER A 73 24.09 -4.84 3.32
N GLU A 74 23.77 -6.01 2.76
CA GLU A 74 23.90 -6.33 1.33
C GLU A 74 22.55 -6.76 0.69
N PRO A 75 21.48 -5.94 0.70
CA PRO A 75 20.17 -6.40 0.23
C PRO A 75 20.15 -6.79 -1.26
N GLY A 76 20.95 -6.16 -2.11
CA GLY A 76 21.05 -6.48 -3.54
C GLY A 76 21.50 -7.91 -3.81
N ARG A 77 22.31 -8.47 -2.91
CA ARG A 77 22.73 -9.87 -2.96
C ARG A 77 21.60 -10.84 -2.66
N TYR A 78 20.75 -10.52 -1.69
CA TYR A 78 19.74 -11.46 -1.17
C TYR A 78 18.32 -11.23 -1.68
N VAL A 79 18.07 -10.13 -2.40
CA VAL A 79 16.71 -9.71 -2.81
C VAL A 79 15.93 -10.80 -3.58
N ASP A 80 16.61 -11.60 -4.41
CA ASP A 80 15.97 -12.70 -5.16
C ASP A 80 15.39 -13.75 -4.23
N GLU A 81 16.09 -14.05 -3.13
CA GLU A 81 15.61 -15.04 -2.17
C GLU A 81 14.30 -14.60 -1.51
N TYR A 82 14.14 -13.29 -1.25
CA TYR A 82 12.91 -12.72 -0.69
C TYR A 82 11.78 -12.65 -1.73
N ILE A 83 12.10 -12.36 -2.99
CA ILE A 83 11.14 -12.46 -4.10
C ILE A 83 10.64 -13.91 -4.23
N ASP A 84 11.55 -14.88 -4.24
CA ASP A 84 11.25 -16.32 -4.34
C ASP A 84 10.57 -16.88 -3.09
N ALA A 85 10.75 -16.25 -1.94
CA ALA A 85 10.03 -16.57 -0.70
C ALA A 85 8.55 -16.13 -0.75
N GLY A 86 8.17 -15.31 -1.74
CA GLY A 86 6.81 -14.83 -1.94
C GLY A 86 6.50 -13.56 -1.17
N CYS A 87 7.49 -12.68 -0.97
CA CYS A 87 7.27 -11.31 -0.50
C CYS A 87 6.54 -10.50 -1.57
N ASP A 88 5.51 -9.76 -1.15
CA ASP A 88 4.69 -8.91 -2.01
C ASP A 88 5.24 -7.47 -2.07
N SER A 89 5.84 -7.02 -0.96
CA SER A 89 6.66 -5.82 -0.88
C SER A 89 8.01 -6.13 -0.25
N ILE A 90 9.04 -5.41 -0.72
CA ILE A 90 10.39 -5.46 -0.16
C ILE A 90 10.88 -4.03 0.01
N THR A 91 11.14 -3.65 1.25
CA THR A 91 11.66 -2.34 1.65
C THR A 91 13.07 -2.51 2.18
N ILE A 92 14.03 -1.78 1.61
CA ILE A 92 15.43 -1.78 2.05
C ILE A 92 15.78 -0.41 2.64
N HIS A 93 16.87 -0.32 3.37
CA HIS A 93 17.33 0.95 3.90
C HIS A 93 18.06 1.81 2.87
N VAL A 94 17.87 3.12 2.91
CA VAL A 94 18.67 4.06 2.09
C VAL A 94 20.11 4.18 2.59
N GLU A 95 20.37 3.77 3.84
CA GLU A 95 21.68 3.82 4.48
C GLU A 95 22.60 2.63 4.13
N VAL A 96 22.19 1.73 3.26
CA VAL A 96 23.04 0.61 2.82
C VAL A 96 24.20 1.12 1.98
N GLU A 97 25.38 0.49 2.14
CA GLU A 97 26.61 0.88 1.44
C GLU A 97 26.76 0.15 0.09
N GLU A 98 25.69 0.14 -0.71
CA GLU A 98 25.68 -0.45 -2.05
C GLU A 98 24.77 0.32 -3.03
N PRO A 99 24.90 0.15 -4.36
CA PRO A 99 23.99 0.76 -5.31
C PRO A 99 22.53 0.29 -5.13
N ILE A 100 21.64 1.22 -4.78
CA ILE A 100 20.22 0.95 -4.45
C ILE A 100 19.35 0.73 -5.70
N SER A 101 19.50 1.54 -6.74
CA SER A 101 18.62 1.51 -7.93
C SER A 101 18.52 0.15 -8.62
N PRO A 102 19.62 -0.63 -8.79
CA PRO A 102 19.54 -1.98 -9.32
C PRO A 102 18.62 -2.91 -8.50
N THR A 103 18.69 -2.84 -7.17
CA THR A 103 17.87 -3.64 -6.24
C THR A 103 16.40 -3.26 -6.34
N LEU A 104 16.07 -1.96 -6.27
CA LEU A 104 14.70 -1.47 -6.45
C LEU A 104 14.11 -1.87 -7.82
N GLY A 105 14.90 -1.71 -8.88
CA GLY A 105 14.49 -2.10 -10.22
C GLY A 105 14.21 -3.60 -10.35
N LYS A 106 14.96 -4.45 -9.63
CA LYS A 106 14.76 -5.90 -9.62
C LYS A 106 13.46 -6.29 -8.94
N ILE A 107 13.15 -5.68 -7.79
CA ILE A 107 11.89 -5.87 -7.06
C ILE A 107 10.69 -5.52 -7.96
N ARG A 108 10.73 -4.35 -8.63
CA ARG A 108 9.66 -3.91 -9.53
C ARG A 108 9.47 -4.82 -10.74
N ARG A 109 10.56 -5.24 -11.39
CA ARG A 109 10.49 -6.16 -12.54
C ARG A 109 9.89 -7.52 -12.18
N ALA A 110 10.01 -7.93 -10.92
CA ALA A 110 9.35 -9.13 -10.39
C ALA A 110 7.86 -8.91 -10.04
N GLY A 111 7.30 -7.73 -10.34
CA GLY A 111 5.90 -7.37 -10.05
C GLY A 111 5.64 -7.13 -8.56
N ARG A 112 6.68 -6.82 -7.78
CA ARG A 112 6.60 -6.56 -6.34
C ARG A 112 6.75 -5.07 -6.05
N ALA A 113 6.18 -4.61 -4.94
CA ALA A 113 6.32 -3.22 -4.52
C ALA A 113 7.71 -2.98 -3.91
N ALA A 114 8.45 -2.02 -4.47
CA ALA A 114 9.78 -1.67 -4.01
C ALA A 114 9.72 -0.47 -3.05
N GLY A 115 10.36 -0.60 -1.89
CA GLY A 115 10.37 0.44 -0.87
C GLY A 115 11.76 0.88 -0.43
N LEU A 116 11.83 2.11 0.07
CA LEU A 116 12.95 2.59 0.87
C LEU A 116 12.50 2.96 2.28
N SER A 117 13.29 2.53 3.25
CA SER A 117 13.23 2.91 4.66
C SER A 117 14.36 3.87 4.99
N LEU A 118 14.15 4.68 6.03
CA LEU A 118 15.17 5.56 6.57
C LEU A 118 15.12 5.58 8.10
N ARG A 119 16.31 5.61 8.72
CA ARG A 119 16.48 5.77 10.16
C ARG A 119 15.95 7.11 10.66
N PRO A 120 15.69 7.24 11.97
CA PRO A 120 15.27 8.50 12.57
C PRO A 120 16.18 9.69 12.24
N ALA A 121 17.50 9.51 12.24
CA ALA A 121 18.47 10.58 11.98
C ALA A 121 18.65 10.94 10.50
N THR A 122 18.34 10.03 9.58
CA THR A 122 18.53 10.23 8.14
C THR A 122 17.51 11.23 7.60
N PRO A 123 17.89 12.25 6.83
CA PRO A 123 16.93 13.19 6.25
C PRO A 123 16.08 12.52 5.16
N LEU A 124 14.82 12.93 5.02
CA LEU A 124 13.91 12.39 3.99
C LEU A 124 14.43 12.65 2.57
N SER A 125 15.14 13.75 2.35
CA SER A 125 15.73 14.10 1.05
C SER A 125 16.70 13.06 0.51
N ALA A 126 17.23 12.16 1.36
CA ALA A 126 18.04 11.02 0.91
C ALA A 126 17.28 10.08 -0.06
N LEU A 127 15.94 10.11 -0.04
CA LEU A 127 15.10 9.29 -0.91
C LEU A 127 14.82 9.94 -2.29
N GLU A 128 15.05 11.25 -2.44
CA GLU A 128 14.75 12.00 -3.68
C GLU A 128 15.37 11.40 -4.95
N PRO A 129 16.65 10.94 -4.96
CA PRO A 129 17.25 10.35 -6.15
C PRO A 129 16.54 9.08 -6.65
N TYR A 130 15.74 8.44 -5.80
CA TYR A 130 15.08 7.16 -6.08
C TYR A 130 13.58 7.29 -6.30
N GLN A 131 13.02 8.51 -6.22
CA GLN A 131 11.58 8.78 -6.21
C GLN A 131 10.78 7.92 -7.21
N GLU A 132 11.20 7.90 -8.47
CA GLU A 132 10.50 7.21 -9.57
C GLU A 132 10.49 5.67 -9.46
N LEU A 133 11.34 5.12 -8.59
CA LEU A 133 11.43 3.69 -8.31
C LEU A 133 10.64 3.28 -7.06
N LEU A 134 10.13 4.22 -6.27
CA LEU A 134 9.51 3.92 -4.97
C LEU A 134 8.01 3.69 -5.10
N ASP A 135 7.56 2.52 -4.64
CA ASP A 135 6.15 2.25 -4.34
C ASP A 135 5.86 2.48 -2.86
N ILE A 136 6.87 2.30 -1.99
CA ILE A 136 6.75 2.44 -0.55
C ILE A 136 7.83 3.39 -0.02
N VAL A 137 7.43 4.31 0.86
CA VAL A 137 8.34 5.05 1.74
C VAL A 137 8.03 4.65 3.17
N MET A 138 9.00 4.08 3.85
CA MET A 138 8.85 3.68 5.26
C MET A 138 9.65 4.61 6.16
N VAL A 139 8.98 5.20 7.15
CA VAL A 139 9.63 6.06 8.12
C VAL A 139 9.79 5.29 9.43
N MET A 140 11.04 5.08 9.83
CA MET A 140 11.34 4.54 11.15
C MET A 140 11.12 5.62 12.22
N THR A 141 10.28 5.33 13.21
CA THR A 141 9.99 6.18 14.37
C THR A 141 10.61 5.66 15.66
N VAL A 142 11.54 4.71 15.53
CA VAL A 142 12.47 4.19 16.54
C VAL A 142 13.78 3.82 15.82
N GLU A 143 14.87 3.59 16.55
CA GLU A 143 16.07 3.03 15.92
C GLU A 143 15.81 1.58 15.50
N PRO A 144 16.09 1.19 14.24
CA PRO A 144 15.83 -0.16 13.77
C PRO A 144 16.65 -1.19 14.55
N GLY A 145 16.07 -2.38 14.75
CA GLY A 145 16.75 -3.51 15.37
C GLY A 145 15.97 -4.18 16.50
N PHE A 146 15.11 -3.47 17.23
CA PHE A 146 14.37 -4.03 18.37
C PHE A 146 12.92 -3.57 18.44
N GLY A 147 12.02 -4.49 18.81
CA GLY A 147 10.63 -4.19 19.13
C GLY A 147 10.45 -3.44 20.46
N GLY A 148 9.24 -2.95 20.72
CA GLY A 148 8.85 -2.37 22.01
C GLY A 148 9.41 -0.98 22.36
N GLN A 149 10.12 -0.34 21.43
CA GLN A 149 10.67 1.00 21.63
C GLN A 149 9.59 2.10 21.58
N LYS A 150 9.90 3.27 22.16
CA LYS A 150 8.97 4.41 22.25
C LYS A 150 8.93 5.21 20.95
N PHE A 151 7.72 5.44 20.44
CA PHE A 151 7.46 6.24 19.23
C PHE A 151 8.02 7.66 19.32
N MET A 152 8.83 8.05 18.33
CA MET A 152 9.43 9.38 18.20
C MET A 152 8.49 10.33 17.43
N LYS A 153 7.58 11.01 18.14
CA LYS A 153 6.57 11.91 17.53
C LYS A 153 7.17 13.03 16.66
N ASP A 154 8.31 13.58 17.04
CA ASP A 154 8.94 14.67 16.29
C ASP A 154 9.49 14.19 14.94
N VAL A 155 10.06 12.98 14.89
CA VAL A 155 10.53 12.34 13.65
C VAL A 155 9.35 12.07 12.73
N ALA A 156 8.26 11.50 13.28
CA ALA A 156 7.03 11.25 12.55
C ALA A 156 6.45 12.54 11.95
N ARG A 157 6.32 13.60 12.75
CA ARG A 157 5.83 14.92 12.29
C ARG A 157 6.68 15.49 11.15
N ALA A 158 8.01 15.34 11.25
CA ALA A 158 8.92 15.90 10.27
C ALA A 158 8.94 15.15 8.93
N LYS A 159 8.52 13.88 8.89
CA LYS A 159 8.78 13.00 7.74
C LYS A 159 7.55 12.36 7.11
N LEU A 160 6.49 12.06 7.85
CA LEU A 160 5.38 11.23 7.35
C LEU A 160 4.56 11.94 6.26
N LEU A 161 4.12 13.18 6.51
CA LEU A 161 3.37 13.92 5.51
C LEU A 161 4.25 14.30 4.29
N PRO A 162 5.49 14.80 4.46
CA PRO A 162 6.38 15.00 3.32
C PRO A 162 6.72 13.73 2.52
N ALA A 163 6.73 12.55 3.15
CA ALA A 163 6.90 11.27 2.45
C ALA A 163 5.73 10.98 1.49
N ARG A 164 4.51 11.47 1.78
CA ARG A 164 3.40 11.43 0.83
C ARG A 164 3.72 12.24 -0.42
N ASP A 165 4.25 13.44 -0.23
CA ASP A 165 4.55 14.36 -1.33
C ASP A 165 5.67 13.82 -2.24
N LEU A 166 6.61 13.06 -1.68
CA LEU A 166 7.61 12.33 -2.46
C LEU A 166 6.95 11.31 -3.41
N LEU A 167 5.89 10.65 -2.94
CA LEU A 167 5.13 9.67 -3.72
C LEU A 167 4.01 10.28 -4.59
N ARG A 168 3.87 11.62 -4.64
CA ARG A 168 2.76 12.29 -5.37
C ARG A 168 2.71 11.98 -6.87
N HIS A 169 3.84 11.62 -7.46
CA HIS A 169 3.93 11.20 -8.87
C HIS A 169 3.11 9.92 -9.14
N LYS A 170 2.86 9.11 -8.09
CA LYS A 170 1.97 7.94 -8.12
C LYS A 170 0.57 8.33 -7.68
N ALA A 171 -0.31 8.47 -8.66
CA ALA A 171 -1.75 8.66 -8.44
C ALA A 171 -2.37 7.56 -7.57
N VAL A 172 -1.92 6.32 -7.75
CA VAL A 172 -2.40 5.13 -7.03
C VAL A 172 -1.22 4.22 -6.69
N GLY A 173 -1.31 3.54 -5.55
CA GLY A 173 -0.37 2.49 -5.17
C GLY A 173 0.87 2.95 -4.41
N GLY A 174 1.16 4.26 -4.36
CA GLY A 174 2.18 4.81 -3.47
C GLY A 174 1.74 4.70 -2.00
N GLU A 175 2.59 4.11 -1.16
CA GLU A 175 2.29 3.89 0.26
C GLU A 175 3.31 4.52 1.20
N VAL A 176 2.83 5.25 2.21
CA VAL A 176 3.64 5.71 3.35
C VAL A 176 3.42 4.77 4.52
N HIS A 177 4.50 4.14 4.97
CA HIS A 177 4.54 3.23 6.10
C HIS A 177 5.18 3.92 7.30
N VAL A 178 4.70 3.60 8.49
CA VAL A 178 5.36 3.98 9.75
C VAL A 178 5.67 2.73 10.55
N ASP A 179 6.92 2.61 10.98
CA ASP A 179 7.39 1.48 11.78
C ASP A 179 8.16 1.95 13.01
N GLY A 180 7.82 1.36 14.16
CA GLY A 180 8.43 1.65 15.46
C GLY A 180 7.50 2.32 16.44
N GLY A 181 7.08 1.58 17.48
CA GLY A 181 6.32 2.13 18.60
C GLY A 181 4.85 2.45 18.31
N VAL A 182 4.30 1.94 17.21
CA VAL A 182 2.90 2.15 16.85
C VAL A 182 1.95 1.37 17.77
N ASN A 183 0.97 2.06 18.35
CA ASN A 183 -0.07 1.47 19.19
C ASN A 183 -1.30 2.40 19.23
N ARG A 184 -2.31 2.06 20.05
CA ARG A 184 -3.54 2.86 20.20
C ARG A 184 -3.32 4.32 20.66
N GLU A 185 -2.21 4.67 21.30
CA GLU A 185 -1.90 6.03 21.74
C GLU A 185 -1.22 6.87 20.64
N THR A 186 -0.71 6.22 19.59
CA THR A 186 0.03 6.87 18.51
C THR A 186 -0.66 6.78 17.15
N ALA A 187 -1.61 5.85 17.01
CA ALA A 187 -2.29 5.57 15.75
C ALA A 187 -3.04 6.78 15.19
N GLU A 188 -3.76 7.50 16.05
CA GLU A 188 -4.48 8.72 15.66
C GLU A 188 -3.53 9.77 15.08
N PHE A 189 -2.49 10.11 15.83
CA PHE A 189 -1.46 11.03 15.38
C PHE A 189 -0.81 10.58 14.05
N ALA A 190 -0.41 9.31 13.93
CA ALA A 190 0.19 8.79 12.71
C ALA A 190 -0.78 8.89 11.51
N GLY A 191 -2.06 8.59 11.74
CA GLY A 191 -3.12 8.76 10.76
C GLY A 191 -3.31 10.20 10.31
N GLY A 192 -3.27 11.15 11.24
CA GLY A 192 -3.30 12.59 10.97
C GLY A 192 -2.08 13.11 10.21
N GLN A 193 -0.98 12.36 10.16
CA GLN A 193 0.17 12.64 9.29
C GLN A 193 0.08 11.96 7.92
N GLY A 194 -1.07 11.35 7.57
CA GLY A 194 -1.29 10.79 6.23
C GLY A 194 -0.64 9.43 6.00
N VAL A 195 -0.34 8.65 7.06
CA VAL A 195 0.16 7.27 6.94
C VAL A 195 -0.88 6.34 6.31
N ASP A 196 -0.44 5.38 5.49
CA ASP A 196 -1.30 4.33 4.94
C ASP A 196 -1.22 3.02 5.70
N VAL A 197 0.01 2.62 6.06
CA VAL A 197 0.30 1.33 6.67
C VAL A 197 0.98 1.57 8.01
N LEU A 198 0.33 1.07 9.05
CA LEU A 198 0.83 1.08 10.42
C LEU A 198 1.49 -0.28 10.68
N VAL A 199 2.81 -0.30 10.86
CA VAL A 199 3.52 -1.51 11.28
C VAL A 199 3.39 -1.64 12.79
N VAL A 200 2.77 -2.73 13.25
CA VAL A 200 2.45 -2.94 14.66
C VAL A 200 3.03 -4.27 15.14
N GLY A 201 4.02 -4.20 16.02
CA GLY A 201 4.65 -5.35 16.68
C GLY A 201 4.09 -5.59 18.08
N SER A 202 4.86 -5.23 19.11
CA SER A 202 4.62 -5.52 20.53
C SER A 202 3.19 -5.33 21.03
N ALA A 203 2.46 -4.30 20.56
CA ALA A 203 1.07 -4.04 20.95
C ALA A 203 0.12 -5.20 20.58
N LEU A 204 0.43 -6.00 19.56
CA LEU A 204 -0.37 -7.16 19.14
C LEU A 204 -0.08 -8.43 19.94
N TRP A 205 1.07 -8.49 20.62
CA TRP A 205 1.58 -9.70 21.29
C TRP A 205 1.43 -9.70 22.81
N ILE A 206 0.69 -8.73 23.37
CA ILE A 206 0.37 -8.67 24.79
C ILE A 206 -0.50 -9.87 25.20
N LYS A 207 -0.03 -10.65 26.18
CA LYS A 207 -0.72 -11.84 26.67
C LYS A 207 -2.06 -11.48 27.29
N GLY A 208 -3.11 -12.24 26.95
CA GLY A 208 -4.47 -12.02 27.46
C GLY A 208 -5.27 -10.94 26.73
N HIS A 209 -4.67 -10.23 25.76
CA HIS A 209 -5.36 -9.21 24.97
C HIS A 209 -5.94 -9.79 23.66
N ASP A 210 -7.08 -9.23 23.24
CA ASP A 210 -7.70 -9.52 21.95
C ASP A 210 -7.01 -8.73 20.84
N MET A 211 -6.14 -9.41 20.09
CA MET A 211 -5.42 -8.86 18.95
C MET A 211 -6.35 -8.29 17.88
N GLY A 212 -7.50 -8.92 17.62
CA GLY A 212 -8.43 -8.44 16.60
C GLY A 212 -9.13 -7.16 17.04
N ARG A 213 -9.44 -7.01 18.32
CA ARG A 213 -9.92 -5.75 18.89
C ARG A 213 -8.85 -4.65 18.78
N GLU A 214 -7.59 -4.99 19.05
CA GLU A 214 -6.48 -4.03 18.94
C GLU A 214 -6.30 -3.51 17.51
N ILE A 215 -6.27 -4.41 16.52
CA ILE A 215 -6.13 -4.04 15.11
C ILE A 215 -7.28 -3.12 14.67
N ARG A 216 -8.53 -3.46 15.01
CA ARG A 216 -9.69 -2.61 14.68
C ARG A 216 -9.60 -1.23 15.32
N LEU A 217 -9.16 -1.15 16.58
CA LEU A 217 -9.00 0.12 17.28
C LEU A 217 -7.92 0.98 16.63
N ILE A 218 -6.75 0.41 16.34
CA ILE A 218 -5.64 1.13 15.69
C ILE A 218 -6.06 1.68 14.34
N LYS A 219 -6.75 0.88 13.50
CA LYS A 219 -7.27 1.33 12.20
C LYS A 219 -8.27 2.48 12.36
N ALA A 220 -9.22 2.35 13.28
CA ALA A 220 -10.24 3.37 13.51
C ALA A 220 -9.62 4.70 13.98
N LEU A 221 -8.66 4.65 14.91
CA LEU A 221 -7.96 5.84 15.39
C LEU A 221 -7.14 6.50 14.28
N ALA A 222 -6.43 5.73 13.47
CA ALA A 222 -5.69 6.28 12.34
C ALA A 222 -6.62 6.95 11.30
N ASP A 223 -7.78 6.35 11.02
CA ASP A 223 -8.78 6.97 10.14
C ASP A 223 -9.40 8.24 10.78
N GLU A 224 -9.58 8.27 12.10
CA GLU A 224 -10.06 9.43 12.86
C GLU A 224 -9.06 10.60 12.81
N GLY A 225 -7.79 10.32 13.05
CA GLY A 225 -6.72 11.33 12.91
C GLY A 225 -6.64 11.86 11.49
N TYR A 226 -6.73 10.99 10.47
CA TYR A 226 -6.78 11.44 9.08
C TYR A 226 -8.00 12.34 8.83
N GLN A 227 -9.18 11.95 9.30
CA GLN A 227 -10.42 12.70 9.12
C GLN A 227 -10.34 14.10 9.74
N TYR A 228 -9.98 14.19 11.02
CA TYR A 228 -10.11 15.44 11.77
C TYR A 228 -8.84 16.29 11.79
N GLU A 229 -7.64 15.71 11.67
CA GLU A 229 -6.40 16.50 11.60
C GLU A 229 -6.03 16.90 10.17
N LEU A 230 -6.19 15.99 9.19
CA LEU A 230 -5.68 16.20 7.83
C LEU A 230 -6.77 16.53 6.80
N ASN A 231 -7.99 15.99 6.96
CA ASN A 231 -9.01 15.99 5.91
C ASN A 231 -10.24 16.87 6.24
N ALA A 232 -10.07 17.88 7.10
CA ALA A 232 -11.10 18.88 7.43
C ALA A 232 -12.47 18.28 7.85
N GLY A 233 -12.45 17.16 8.56
CA GLY A 233 -13.64 16.46 9.04
C GLY A 233 -14.27 15.51 8.02
N VAL A 234 -13.74 15.42 6.80
CA VAL A 234 -14.24 14.50 5.76
C VAL A 234 -13.70 13.09 6.02
N PRO A 235 -14.57 12.05 6.14
CA PRO A 235 -14.12 10.68 6.35
C PRO A 235 -13.19 10.20 5.22
N PRO A 236 -12.21 9.33 5.53
CA PRO A 236 -11.32 8.79 4.50
C PRO A 236 -12.09 7.92 3.49
N ILE A 237 -11.65 7.95 2.24
CA ILE A 237 -12.15 7.06 1.20
C ILE A 237 -11.55 5.65 1.42
N PRO A 238 -12.38 4.59 1.51
CA PRO A 238 -11.87 3.23 1.65
C PRO A 238 -11.00 2.84 0.46
N ARG A 239 -9.88 2.14 0.72
CA ARG A 239 -8.89 1.77 -0.32
C ARG A 239 -9.42 0.84 -1.41
N ASP A 240 -10.45 0.06 -1.08
CA ASP A 240 -11.09 -0.92 -1.96
C ASP A 240 -12.35 -0.36 -2.64
N LYS A 241 -12.68 0.93 -2.44
CA LYS A 241 -13.84 1.54 -3.07
C LYS A 241 -13.52 1.95 -4.51
N TRP A 242 -14.34 1.49 -5.44
CA TRP A 242 -14.32 1.85 -6.86
C TRP A 242 -15.58 2.63 -7.24
N VAL A 243 -15.45 3.57 -8.18
CA VAL A 243 -16.56 4.39 -8.68
C VAL A 243 -16.65 4.29 -10.20
N SER A 244 -17.87 4.30 -10.73
CA SER A 244 -18.11 4.31 -12.18
C SER A 244 -17.78 5.69 -12.75
N PHE A 245 -16.79 5.76 -13.64
CA PHE A 245 -16.37 6.98 -14.31
C PHE A 245 -17.07 7.19 -15.66
N ALA A 246 -17.36 6.10 -16.39
CA ALA A 246 -18.10 6.13 -17.64
C ALA A 246 -18.86 4.83 -17.92
N ARG A 247 -19.88 4.91 -18.78
CA ARG A 247 -20.64 3.76 -19.30
C ARG A 247 -20.63 3.81 -20.82
N LEU A 248 -20.01 2.81 -21.44
CA LEU A 248 -19.69 2.84 -22.86
C LEU A 248 -19.90 1.46 -23.51
N PRO A 249 -20.22 1.38 -24.82
CA PRO A 249 -20.17 0.12 -25.54
C PRO A 249 -18.75 -0.46 -25.49
N LYS A 250 -18.63 -1.79 -25.55
CA LYS A 250 -17.38 -2.52 -25.27
C LYS A 250 -16.14 -1.94 -25.94
N THR A 251 -16.24 -1.60 -27.23
CA THR A 251 -15.10 -1.10 -28.01
C THR A 251 -14.62 0.27 -27.49
N PHE A 252 -15.54 1.17 -27.17
CA PHE A 252 -15.22 2.50 -26.62
C PHE A 252 -14.73 2.39 -25.18
N ALA A 253 -15.38 1.55 -24.36
CA ALA A 253 -14.95 1.27 -22.99
C ALA A 253 -13.50 0.78 -22.94
N LYS A 254 -13.13 -0.16 -23.83
CA LYS A 254 -11.77 -0.71 -23.89
C LYS A 254 -10.73 0.34 -24.31
N ARG A 255 -11.02 1.16 -25.32
CA ARG A 255 -10.11 2.25 -25.72
C ARG A 255 -9.93 3.29 -24.62
N PHE A 256 -11.03 3.67 -23.96
CA PHE A 256 -10.97 4.63 -22.88
C PHE A 256 -10.23 4.09 -21.65
N MET A 257 -10.41 2.80 -21.34
CA MET A 257 -9.65 2.09 -20.32
C MET A 257 -8.14 2.19 -20.58
N ASP A 258 -7.70 1.85 -21.80
CA ASP A 258 -6.29 1.89 -22.17
C ASP A 258 -5.70 3.33 -22.06
N GLU A 259 -6.51 4.35 -22.39
CA GLU A 259 -6.11 5.76 -22.27
C GLU A 259 -5.95 6.22 -20.81
N ILE A 260 -6.84 5.80 -19.90
CA ILE A 260 -6.73 6.11 -18.47
C ILE A 260 -5.54 5.35 -17.85
N GLU A 261 -5.36 4.07 -18.20
CA GLU A 261 -4.28 3.24 -17.68
C GLU A 261 -2.89 3.74 -18.12
N ALA A 262 -2.78 4.31 -19.33
CA ALA A 262 -1.56 5.00 -19.77
C ALA A 262 -1.20 6.21 -18.88
N GLY A 263 -2.18 6.81 -18.21
CA GLY A 263 -2.01 7.87 -17.21
C GLY A 263 -1.64 7.37 -15.80
N GLY A 264 -1.45 6.06 -15.62
CA GLY A 264 -1.08 5.45 -14.33
C GLY A 264 -2.24 5.25 -13.35
N ILE A 265 -3.49 5.31 -13.83
CA ILE A 265 -4.69 5.08 -13.02
C ILE A 265 -5.27 3.72 -13.43
N PRO A 266 -5.37 2.74 -12.51
CA PRO A 266 -5.91 1.43 -12.85
C PRO A 266 -7.42 1.52 -13.11
N VAL A 267 -7.92 0.67 -14.01
CA VAL A 267 -9.34 0.66 -14.38
C VAL A 267 -9.91 -0.75 -14.27
N LEU A 268 -11.12 -0.86 -13.74
CA LEU A 268 -11.93 -2.07 -13.85
C LEU A 268 -13.02 -1.88 -14.90
N MET A 269 -13.05 -2.77 -15.88
CA MET A 269 -14.11 -2.82 -16.87
C MET A 269 -15.09 -3.95 -16.55
N LEU A 270 -16.31 -3.60 -16.14
CA LEU A 270 -17.35 -4.57 -15.75
C LEU A 270 -18.54 -4.53 -16.71
N ARG A 271 -19.23 -5.66 -16.88
CA ARG A 271 -20.57 -5.67 -17.50
C ARG A 271 -21.54 -5.05 -16.50
N GLY A 272 -21.81 -3.75 -16.67
CA GLY A 272 -22.64 -2.97 -15.77
C GLY A 272 -24.14 -3.12 -16.05
N ASN A 273 -24.94 -2.31 -15.37
CA ASN A 273 -26.39 -2.20 -15.56
C ASN A 273 -26.78 -1.09 -16.55
N GLY A 274 -25.85 -0.64 -17.42
CA GLY A 274 -26.09 0.40 -18.42
C GLY A 274 -27.14 0.02 -19.47
N GLN A 275 -27.38 0.90 -20.45
CA GLN A 275 -28.39 0.64 -21.47
C GLN A 275 -28.01 -0.52 -22.39
N ILE A 276 -29.03 -1.14 -23.01
CA ILE A 276 -28.84 -2.12 -24.07
C ILE A 276 -28.62 -1.34 -25.37
N ASN A 277 -27.51 -1.62 -26.05
CA ASN A 277 -27.18 -0.99 -27.32
C ASN A 277 -27.95 -1.65 -28.49
N PRO A 278 -28.01 -1.01 -29.67
CA PRO A 278 -28.70 -1.57 -30.84
C PRO A 278 -28.19 -2.94 -31.30
N ASP A 279 -26.95 -3.30 -30.96
CA ASP A 279 -26.36 -4.62 -31.21
C ASP A 279 -26.79 -5.70 -30.18
N GLY A 280 -27.68 -5.36 -29.25
CA GLY A 280 -28.15 -6.24 -28.17
C GLY A 280 -27.18 -6.37 -26.99
N VAL A 281 -26.01 -5.73 -27.03
CA VAL A 281 -24.99 -5.79 -25.98
C VAL A 281 -25.17 -4.62 -25.01
N ARG A 282 -25.06 -4.90 -23.71
CA ARG A 282 -25.15 -3.85 -22.68
C ARG A 282 -23.85 -3.06 -22.59
N ASP A 283 -23.96 -1.77 -22.25
CA ASP A 283 -22.79 -0.95 -21.91
C ASP A 283 -21.94 -1.59 -20.80
N TYR A 284 -20.63 -1.38 -20.92
CA TYR A 284 -19.64 -1.70 -19.92
C TYR A 284 -19.40 -0.48 -19.02
N GLU A 285 -19.23 -0.71 -17.73
CA GLU A 285 -18.79 0.31 -16.78
C GLU A 285 -17.27 0.36 -16.75
N VAL A 286 -16.75 1.58 -16.93
CA VAL A 286 -15.34 1.94 -16.76
C VAL A 286 -15.21 2.50 -15.35
N MET A 287 -14.64 1.73 -14.44
CA MET A 287 -14.53 2.09 -13.02
C MET A 287 -13.10 2.45 -12.64
N VAL A 288 -12.94 3.47 -11.80
CA VAL A 288 -11.65 3.92 -11.26
C VAL A 288 -11.65 3.87 -9.72
N PRO A 289 -10.48 3.83 -9.05
CA PRO A 289 -10.42 3.92 -7.61
C PRO A 289 -11.05 5.24 -7.14
N ALA A 290 -11.91 5.17 -6.13
CA ALA A 290 -12.58 6.35 -5.59
C ALA A 290 -11.58 7.40 -5.07
N SER A 291 -10.43 6.97 -4.54
CA SER A 291 -9.36 7.85 -4.10
C SER A 291 -8.68 8.63 -5.23
N ALA A 292 -8.83 8.19 -6.49
CA ALA A 292 -8.25 8.83 -7.67
C ALA A 292 -9.31 9.51 -8.55
N GLU A 293 -10.59 9.54 -8.14
CA GLU A 293 -11.69 10.06 -8.95
C GLU A 293 -11.46 11.52 -9.37
N ALA A 294 -11.08 12.39 -8.44
CA ALA A 294 -10.83 13.80 -8.72
C ALA A 294 -9.69 13.99 -9.74
N LEU A 295 -8.59 13.26 -9.57
CA LEU A 295 -7.45 13.30 -10.49
C LEU A 295 -7.81 12.70 -11.86
N THR A 296 -8.62 11.65 -11.89
CA THR A 296 -9.14 11.05 -13.13
C THR A 296 -9.99 12.06 -13.88
N ALA A 297 -10.88 12.78 -13.17
CA ALA A 297 -11.70 13.83 -13.74
C ALA A 297 -10.84 14.97 -14.31
N GLU A 298 -9.86 15.45 -13.54
CA GLU A 298 -8.92 16.50 -13.98
C GLU A 298 -8.21 16.14 -15.29
N ARG A 299 -7.76 14.88 -15.43
CA ARG A 299 -6.97 14.45 -16.59
C ARG A 299 -7.80 13.95 -17.78
N HIS A 300 -8.99 13.41 -17.54
CA HIS A 300 -9.72 12.62 -18.53
C HIS A 300 -11.20 13.03 -18.72
N ALA A 301 -11.68 14.13 -18.14
CA ALA A 301 -13.06 14.59 -18.35
C ALA A 301 -13.35 14.88 -19.84
N ASP A 302 -12.48 15.62 -20.52
CA ASP A 302 -12.66 15.92 -21.95
C ASP A 302 -12.66 14.65 -22.81
N ALA A 303 -11.76 13.71 -22.50
CA ALA A 303 -11.71 12.42 -23.17
C ALA A 303 -12.98 11.61 -22.94
N ARG A 304 -13.45 11.54 -21.69
CA ARG A 304 -14.72 10.90 -21.31
C ARG A 304 -15.87 11.44 -22.16
N ASP A 305 -15.99 12.76 -22.26
CA ASP A 305 -17.10 13.41 -22.94
C ASP A 305 -17.04 13.15 -24.46
N ARG A 306 -15.84 13.10 -25.06
CA ARG A 306 -15.65 12.65 -26.45
C ARG A 306 -16.10 11.19 -26.66
N TYR A 307 -15.67 10.25 -25.81
CA TYR A 307 -16.08 8.85 -25.93
C TYR A 307 -17.58 8.65 -25.75
N LEU A 308 -18.21 9.42 -24.86
CA LEU A 308 -19.65 9.40 -24.68
C LEU A 308 -20.37 9.87 -25.95
N GLN A 309 -19.89 10.97 -26.56
CA GLN A 309 -20.43 11.47 -27.82
C GLN A 309 -20.25 10.45 -28.96
N ASP A 310 -19.05 9.91 -29.14
CA ASP A 310 -18.76 8.89 -30.16
C ASP A 310 -19.65 7.65 -30.00
N ALA A 311 -19.91 7.23 -28.76
CA ALA A 311 -20.80 6.12 -28.47
C ALA A 311 -22.25 6.42 -28.84
N GLU A 312 -22.74 7.64 -28.64
CA GLU A 312 -24.06 8.07 -29.08
C GLU A 312 -24.17 8.10 -30.61
N ASP A 313 -23.16 8.63 -31.29
CA ASP A 313 -23.10 8.65 -32.75
C ASP A 313 -23.11 7.25 -33.37
N TRP A 314 -22.32 6.34 -32.78
CA TRP A 314 -22.33 4.93 -33.15
C TRP A 314 -23.70 4.27 -32.95
N ARG A 315 -24.39 4.55 -31.83
CA ARG A 315 -25.76 4.05 -31.59
C ARG A 315 -26.75 4.59 -32.62
N ARG A 316 -26.65 5.89 -32.98
CA ARG A 316 -27.51 6.50 -34.00
C ARG A 316 -27.31 5.84 -35.36
N ALA A 317 -26.06 5.62 -35.76
CA ALA A 317 -25.74 4.97 -37.04
C ALA A 317 -26.28 3.53 -37.11
N LEU A 318 -26.17 2.75 -36.04
CA LEU A 318 -26.70 1.39 -36.01
C LEU A 318 -28.23 1.34 -36.09
N ARG A 319 -28.93 2.25 -35.40
CA ARG A 319 -30.40 2.33 -35.48
C ARG A 319 -30.90 2.74 -36.86
N ALA A 320 -30.10 3.50 -37.61
CA ALA A 320 -30.44 3.90 -38.98
C ALA A 320 -30.16 2.80 -40.01
N ALA A 321 -29.35 1.80 -39.67
CA ALA A 321 -28.94 0.71 -40.55
C ALA A 321 -29.77 -0.59 -40.39
N GLY A 322 -30.65 -0.66 -39.39
CA GLY A 322 -31.54 -1.80 -39.13
C GLY A 322 -33.00 -1.40 -39.27
#